data_AF-A0A4Q5VED3-F1
#
_entry.id   AF-A0A4Q5VED3-F1
#
_cell.length_a   1.000
_cell.length_b   1.000
_cell.length_c   1.000
_cell.angle_alpha   90.00
_cell.angle_beta   90.00
_cell.angle_gamma   90.00
#
_symmetry.space_group_name_H-M   'P 1'
#
loop_
_entity.id
_entity.type
_entity.pdbx_description
1 polymer ?
#
loop_
_entity_poly.entity_id
_entity_poly.type
_entity_poly.pdbx_seq_one_letter_code
_entity_poly.pdbx_strand_id
1 'polypeptide(L)' 'MEILKRENGNYLIASDGTHHVIAIVCGTSALFEVVVQLSEQQKNSILDNKTKLQDILDKIRLNPHTV' A
#
# COMPACT_ATOMS: atom_id res chain seq x y z
N MET A 1 14.36 -7.64 -2.14
CA MET A 1 13.19 -6.80 -1.85
C MET A 1 13.66 -5.35 -1.77
N GLU A 2 13.25 -4.55 -2.74
CA GLU A 2 13.56 -3.13 -2.91
C GLU A 2 12.38 -2.28 -2.42
N ILE A 3 12.67 -1.23 -1.64
CA ILE A 3 11.65 -0.27 -1.21
C ILE A 3 11.53 0.80 -2.27
N LEU A 4 10.36 0.89 -2.90
CA LEU A 4 10.10 1.85 -3.97
C LEU A 4 9.60 3.19 -3.40
N LYS A 5 8.78 3.13 -2.34
CA LYS A 5 8.22 4.30 -1.68
C LYS A 5 7.79 3.95 -0.27
N ARG A 6 7.94 4.87 0.67
CA ARG A 6 7.44 4.68 2.03
C ARG A 6 7.02 6.00 2.65
N GLU A 7 6.06 5.91 3.54
CA GLU A 7 5.72 6.96 4.50
C GLU A 7 5.65 6.32 5.88
N ASN A 8 6.56 6.71 6.77
CA ASN A 8 6.72 6.08 8.08
C ASN A 8 5.42 6.19 8.90
N GLY A 9 4.96 5.06 9.43
CA GLY A 9 3.70 4.98 10.18
C GLY A 9 2.44 5.04 9.31
N ASN A 10 2.56 5.00 7.98
CA ASN A 10 1.42 5.04 7.07
C ASN A 10 1.44 3.86 6.09
N TYR A 11 2.41 3.80 5.17
CA TYR A 11 2.51 2.72 4.19
C TYR A 11 3.94 2.46 3.70
N LEU A 12 4.14 1.29 3.11
CA LEU A 12 5.37 0.85 2.46
C LEU A 12 5.03 0.17 1.14
N ILE A 13 5.60 0.67 0.03
CA ILE A 13 5.53 0.02 -1.28
C ILE A 13 6.89 -0.63 -1.54
N ALA A 14 6.87 -1.94 -1.77
CA ALA A 14 8.07 -2.73 -2.03
C ALA A 14 7.87 -3.69 -3.19
N SER A 15 9.00 -4.08 -3.79
CA SER A 15 9.05 -5.00 -4.91
C SER A 15 10.19 -6.00 -4.71
N ASP A 16 10.00 -7.26 -5.06
CA ASP A 16 11.11 -8.23 -5.14
C ASP A 16 11.60 -8.50 -6.57
N GLY A 17 10.99 -7.82 -7.56
CA GLY A 17 11.26 -8.00 -8.99
C GLY A 17 10.21 -8.86 -9.71
N THR A 18 9.49 -9.70 -8.97
CA THR A 18 8.42 -10.59 -9.47
C THR A 18 7.06 -10.25 -8.85
N HIS A 19 7.07 -9.78 -7.61
CA HIS A 19 5.91 -9.40 -6.84
C HIS A 19 6.07 -7.95 -6.37
N HIS A 20 4.95 -7.24 -6.36
CA HIS A 20 4.86 -5.89 -5.85
C HIS A 20 3.82 -5.90 -4.73
N VAL A 21 4.12 -5.24 -3.62
CA VAL A 21 3.21 -5.17 -2.48
C VAL A 21 3.14 -3.76 -1.95
N ILE A 22 1.98 -3.44 -1.38
CA ILE A 22 1.81 -2.30 -0.49
C ILE A 22 1.40 -2.81 0.89
N ALA A 23 2.20 -2.51 1.90
CA ALA A 23 1.86 -2.70 3.29
C ALA A 23 1.31 -1.38 3.84
N ILE A 24 0.15 -1.41 4.48
CA ILE A 24 -0.56 -0.23 4.97
C ILE A 24 -0.83 -0.42 6.46
N VAL A 25 -0.43 0.56 7.25
CA VAL A 25 -0.76 0.62 8.67
C VAL A 25 -2.20 1.13 8.81
N CYS A 26 -3.02 0.30 9.43
CA CYS A 26 -4.43 0.50 9.68
C CYS A 26 -4.72 0.47 11.19
N GLY A 27 -5.88 1.02 11.58
CA GLY A 27 -6.34 1.08 12.97
C GLY A 27 -6.00 2.40 13.66
N THR A 28 -6.86 2.81 14.59
CA THR A 28 -6.69 4.03 15.39
C THR A 28 -6.29 3.72 16.84
N SER A 29 -6.83 2.63 17.40
CA SER A 29 -6.57 2.21 18.79
C SER A 29 -5.62 1.00 18.89
N ALA A 30 -5.58 0.16 17.86
CA ALA A 30 -4.65 -0.96 17.73
C ALA A 30 -4.14 -0.97 16.30
N LEU A 31 -2.84 -0.66 16.13
CA LEU A 31 -2.22 -0.62 14.81
C LEU A 31 -2.00 -2.04 14.30
N PHE A 32 -2.38 -2.28 13.04
CA PHE A 32 -2.11 -3.53 12.34
C PHE A 32 -1.73 -3.23 10.89
N GLU A 33 -1.01 -4.15 10.26
CA GLU A 33 -0.55 -4.00 8.87
C GLU A 33 -1.39 -4.85 7.93
N VAL A 34 -1.87 -4.25 6.85
CA VAL A 34 -2.54 -4.94 5.74
C VAL A 34 -1.58 -4.95 4.55
N VAL A 35 -1.25 -6.15 4.07
CA VAL A 35 -0.35 -6.33 2.91
C VAL A 35 -1.18 -6.72 1.71
N VAL A 36 -1.13 -5.90 0.66
CA VAL A 36 -1.87 -6.11 -0.58
C VAL A 36 -0.89 -6.28 -1.72
N GLN A 37 -1.08 -7.34 -2.50
CA GLN A 37 -0.31 -7.56 -3.71
C GLN A 37 -0.82 -6.64 -4.83
N LEU A 38 0.11 -5.98 -5.51
CA LEU A 38 -0.15 -5.06 -6.59
C LEU A 38 0.27 -5.68 -7.92
N SER A 39 -0.51 -5.43 -8.96
CA SER A 39 -0.03 -5.62 -10.33
C SER A 39 1.00 -4.55 -10.71
N GLU A 40 1.81 -4.81 -11.73
CA GLU A 40 2.80 -3.86 -12.22
C GLU A 40 2.17 -2.53 -12.66
N GLN A 41 1.01 -2.59 -13.32
CA GLN A 41 0.25 -1.42 -13.73
C GLN A 41 -0.25 -0.61 -12.52
N GLN A 42 -0.75 -1.28 -11.47
CA GLN A 42 -1.18 -0.60 -10.25
C GLN A 42 -0.01 0.07 -9.54
N LYS A 43 1.12 -0.63 -9.39
CA LYS A 43 2.37 -0.09 -8.82
C LYS A 43 2.79 1.19 -9.53
N ASN A 44 2.94 1.16 -10.86
CA ASN A 44 3.36 2.34 -11.61
C ASN A 44 2.34 3.48 -11.45
N SER A 45 1.04 3.16 -11.52
CA SER A 45 0.00 4.18 -11.40
C SER A 45 -0.05 4.86 -10.02
N ILE A 46 0.31 4.19 -8.92
CA ILE A 46 0.31 4.80 -7.57
C ILE A 46 1.64 5.49 -7.24
N LEU A 47 2.74 5.06 -7.87
CA LEU A 47 4.03 5.72 -7.73
C LEU A 47 4.01 7.11 -8.40
N ASP A 48 3.42 7.19 -9.60
CA ASP A 48 3.35 8.42 -10.40
C ASP A 48 2.22 9.37 -9.96
N ASN A 49 1.17 8.86 -9.30
CA ASN A 49 -0.01 9.65 -8.95
C ASN A 49 -0.37 9.54 -7.46
N LYS A 50 -0.09 10.64 -6.72
CA LYS A 50 -0.36 10.73 -5.28
C LYS A 50 -1.85 10.60 -4.94
N THR A 51 -2.75 11.12 -5.77
CA THR A 51 -4.20 11.03 -5.54
C THR A 51 -4.67 9.58 -5.60
N LYS A 52 -4.23 8.81 -6.61
CA LYS A 52 -4.58 7.39 -6.73
C LYS A 52 -4.03 6.56 -5.57
N LEU A 53 -2.83 6.89 -5.10
CA LEU A 53 -2.27 6.26 -3.92
C LEU A 53 -3.16 6.52 -2.71
N GLN A 54 -3.56 7.77 -2.48
CA GLN A 54 -4.45 8.13 -1.37
C GLN A 54 -5.80 7.38 -1.46
N ASP A 55 -6.40 7.30 -2.65
CA ASP A 55 -7.65 6.56 -2.86
C ASP A 55 -7.53 5.08 -2.47
N ILE A 56 -6.40 4.44 -2.76
CA ILE A 56 -6.15 3.04 -2.39
C ILE A 56 -5.95 2.91 -0.88
N LEU A 57 -5.17 3.80 -0.26
CA LEU A 57 -4.97 3.82 1.19
C LEU A 57 -6.31 3.96 1.92
N ASP A 58 -7.16 4.88 1.47
CA ASP A 58 -8.46 5.14 2.07
C ASP A 58 -9.42 3.95 1.91
N LYS A 59 -9.47 3.35 0.71
CA LYS A 59 -10.29 2.14 0.47
C LYS A 59 -9.90 0.98 1.39
N ILE A 60 -8.61 0.73 1.55
CA ILE A 60 -8.10 -0.36 2.37
C ILE A 60 -8.33 -0.06 3.86
N ARG A 61 -8.15 1.18 4.30
CA ARG A 61 -8.41 1.59 5.69
C ARG A 61 -9.87 1.54 6.07
N LEU A 62 -10.77 1.89 5.16
CA LEU A 62 -12.21 1.81 5.37
C LEU A 62 -12.71 0.36 5.38
N ASN A 63 -12.03 -0.55 4.68
CA ASN A 63 -12.45 -1.94 4.52
C ASN A 63 -11.26 -2.92 4.65
N PRO A 64 -10.59 -2.98 5.81
CA PRO A 64 -9.33 -3.74 5.96
C PRO A 64 -9.52 -5.27 5.89
N HIS A 65 -10.75 -5.77 5.97
CA HIS A 65 -11.09 -7.20 5.95
C HIS A 65 -11.47 -7.73 4.56
N THR A 66 -11.58 -6.84 3.56
CA THR A 66 -12.17 -7.17 2.26
C THR A 66 -11.13 -7.31 1.14
N VAL A 67 -9.85 -7.23 1.49
CA VAL A 67 -8.72 -7.14 0.54
C VAL A 67 -7.86 -8.39 0.60
#